data_AF-A0A7J3MYR1-F1
#
_entry.id   AF-A0A7J3MYR1-F1
#
_cell.length_a   1.000
_cell.length_b   1.000
_cell.length_c   1.000
_cell.angle_alpha   90.00
_cell.angle_beta   90.00
_cell.angle_gamma   90.00
#
_symmetry.space_group_name_H-M   'P 1'
#
loop_
_entity.id
_entity.type
_entity.pdbx_description
1 polymer ?
#
loop_
_entity_poly.entity_id
_entity_poly.type
_entity_poly.pdbx_seq_one_letter_code
_entity_poly.pdbx_strand_id
1 'polypeptide(L)'
;MTKKVKVYKTIGDYVALVMFAEDVVEILNILQRSLNKGEEDVEDAIRMINYFDTFYNIMKKKFKEYLTPKKNVSDIIRKRVLIDKIKLIKIDETRMVEVILDRSISLDEVLEILVSNNIEVEKA
;
A
#
# COMPACT_ATOMS: atom_id res chain seq x y z
N MET A 1 15.62 13.91 2.69
CA MET A 1 14.67 13.62 3.77
C MET A 1 14.62 12.11 3.94
N THR A 2 14.69 11.62 5.17
CA THR A 2 14.50 10.19 5.45
C THR A 2 13.01 9.88 5.38
N LYS A 3 12.63 8.91 4.55
CA LYS A 3 11.24 8.51 4.38
C LYS A 3 10.80 7.68 5.57
N LYS A 4 9.60 7.97 6.09
CA LYS A 4 9.04 7.26 7.25
C LYS A 4 7.82 6.46 6.84
N VAL A 5 7.80 5.20 7.23
CA VAL A 5 6.66 4.31 7.04
C VAL A 5 6.26 3.76 8.39
N LYS A 6 4.99 3.95 8.76
CA LYS A 6 4.42 3.26 9.90
C LYS A 6 3.95 1.89 9.47
N VAL A 7 4.39 0.85 10.18
CA VAL A 7 4.09 -0.55 9.85
C VAL A 7 3.43 -1.22 11.05
N TYR A 8 2.29 -1.87 10.81
CA TYR A 8 1.57 -2.59 11.85
C TYR A 8 0.75 -3.75 11.28
N LYS A 9 0.25 -4.63 12.15
CA LYS A 9 -0.69 -5.69 11.76
C LYS A 9 -2.12 -5.27 12.01
N THR A 10 -3.00 -5.54 11.05
CA THR A 10 -4.44 -5.38 11.22
C THR A 10 -5.11 -6.69 11.64
N ILE A 11 -6.41 -6.63 11.91
CA ILE A 11 -7.22 -7.82 12.21
C ILE A 11 -7.12 -8.81 11.04
N GLY A 12 -6.82 -10.07 11.34
CA GLY A 12 -6.63 -11.12 10.33
C GLY A 12 -5.19 -11.30 9.83
N ASP A 13 -4.21 -10.74 10.55
CA ASP A 13 -2.76 -10.85 10.27
C ASP A 13 -2.30 -10.17 8.97
N TYR A 14 -3.09 -9.26 8.41
CA TYR A 14 -2.64 -8.46 7.27
C TYR A 14 -1.64 -7.39 7.72
N VAL A 15 -0.61 -7.16 6.90
CA VAL A 15 0.36 -6.08 7.11
C VAL A 15 -0.18 -4.78 6.51
N ALA A 16 -0.13 -3.70 7.29
CA ALA A 16 -0.50 -2.36 6.88
C ALA A 16 0.71 -1.43 6.87
N LEU A 17 0.79 -0.60 5.83
CA LEU A 17 1.79 0.45 5.68
C LEU A 17 1.10 1.80 5.59
N VAL A 18 1.50 2.74 6.44
CA VAL A 18 0.99 4.12 6.42
C VAL A 18 2.14 5.07 6.13
N MET A 19 1.98 5.87 5.08
CA MET A 19 3.02 6.77 4.57
C MET A 19 2.41 7.99 3.87
N PHE A 20 3.23 8.99 3.57
CA PHE A 20 2.79 10.12 2.74
C PHE A 20 2.54 9.67 1.30
N ALA A 21 1.54 10.27 0.65
CA ALA A 21 1.17 9.91 -0.72
C ALA A 21 2.33 10.05 -1.73
N GLU A 22 3.24 11.00 -1.50
CA GLU A 22 4.43 11.23 -2.34
C GLU A 22 5.47 10.09 -2.28
N ASP A 23 5.53 9.36 -1.17
CA ASP A 23 6.49 8.28 -0.97
C ASP A 23 6.00 6.93 -1.50
N VAL A 24 4.68 6.78 -1.71
CA VAL A 24 4.05 5.49 -1.99
C VAL A 24 4.62 4.82 -3.24
N VAL A 25 4.81 5.58 -4.32
CA VAL A 25 5.27 5.02 -5.59
C VAL A 25 6.63 4.34 -5.43
N GLU A 26 7.57 4.96 -4.73
CA GLU A 26 8.89 4.38 -4.54
C GLU A 26 8.83 3.15 -3.63
N ILE A 27 8.10 3.24 -2.52
CA ILE A 27 7.99 2.14 -1.55
C ILE A 27 7.30 0.92 -2.17
N LEU A 28 6.22 1.12 -2.93
CA LEU A 28 5.55 0.02 -3.62
C LEU A 28 6.45 -0.61 -4.68
N ASN A 29 7.23 0.17 -5.43
CA ASN A 29 8.18 -0.36 -6.40
C ASN A 29 9.30 -1.18 -5.73
N ILE A 30 9.79 -0.76 -4.56
CA ILE A 30 10.77 -1.52 -3.78
C ILE A 30 10.16 -2.86 -3.36
N LEU A 31 8.98 -2.85 -2.75
CA LEU A 31 8.28 -4.06 -2.31
C LEU A 31 8.00 -4.99 -3.50
N GLN A 32 7.52 -4.45 -4.61
CA GLN A 32 7.21 -5.21 -5.82
C GLN A 32 8.43 -5.98 -6.34
N ARG A 33 9.59 -5.30 -6.43
CA ARG A 33 10.84 -5.90 -6.90
C ARG A 33 11.40 -6.92 -5.91
N SER A 34 11.40 -6.60 -4.63
CA SER A 34 11.96 -7.47 -3.59
C SER A 34 11.14 -8.74 -3.38
N LEU A 35 9.81 -8.65 -3.44
CA LEU A 35 8.90 -9.78 -3.24
C LEU A 35 8.60 -10.53 -4.53
N ASN A 36 8.97 -9.97 -5.70
CA ASN A 36 8.60 -10.48 -7.03
C ASN A 36 7.07 -10.71 -7.18
N LYS A 37 6.30 -9.79 -6.56
CA LYS A 37 4.83 -9.79 -6.48
C LYS A 37 4.32 -8.41 -6.85
N GLY A 38 3.09 -8.36 -7.32
CA GLY A 38 2.42 -7.14 -7.72
C GLY A 38 2.66 -6.87 -9.20
N GLU A 39 1.58 -6.70 -9.93
CA GLU A 39 1.59 -6.25 -11.33
C GLU A 39 0.45 -5.22 -11.47
N GLU A 40 -0.70 -5.65 -11.97
CA GLU A 40 -1.86 -4.78 -12.20
C GLU A 40 -2.38 -4.10 -10.92
N ASP A 41 -2.28 -4.78 -9.77
CA ASP A 41 -2.72 -4.25 -8.48
C ASP A 41 -1.84 -3.10 -7.98
N VAL A 42 -0.53 -3.18 -8.22
CA VAL A 42 0.40 -2.10 -7.90
C VAL A 42 0.20 -0.92 -8.85
N GLU A 43 0.08 -1.18 -10.15
CA GLU A 43 -0.17 -0.15 -11.15
C GLU A 43 -1.48 0.60 -10.89
N ASP A 44 -2.55 -0.12 -10.58
CA ASP A 44 -3.86 0.50 -10.29
C ASP A 44 -3.85 1.25 -8.96
N ALA A 45 -3.15 0.75 -7.94
CA ALA A 45 -2.96 1.47 -6.68
C ALA A 45 -2.22 2.80 -6.91
N ILE A 46 -1.09 2.78 -7.63
CA ILE A 46 -0.33 3.98 -8.01
C ILE A 46 -1.22 4.95 -8.79
N ARG A 47 -2.00 4.45 -9.75
CA ARG A 47 -2.96 5.28 -10.50
C ARG A 47 -3.97 5.94 -9.57
N MET A 48 -4.55 5.21 -8.61
CA MET A 48 -5.49 5.79 -7.65
C MET A 48 -4.85 6.90 -6.80
N ILE A 49 -3.60 6.72 -6.39
CA ILE A 49 -2.86 7.68 -5.58
C ILE A 49 -2.46 8.91 -6.40
N ASN A 50 -2.04 8.74 -7.65
CA ASN A 50 -1.75 9.86 -8.57
C ASN A 50 -3.00 10.73 -8.81
N TYR A 51 -4.18 10.11 -8.85
CA TYR A 51 -5.47 10.80 -8.94
C TYR A 51 -6.16 10.93 -7.57
N PHE A 52 -5.38 11.23 -6.53
CA PHE A 52 -5.80 11.19 -5.12
C PHE A 52 -7.17 11.81 -4.86
N ASP A 53 -7.38 13.08 -5.21
CA ASP A 53 -8.63 13.79 -4.88
C ASP A 53 -9.84 13.17 -5.58
N THR A 54 -9.68 12.69 -6.81
CA THR A 54 -10.74 12.01 -7.55
C THR A 54 -11.17 10.74 -6.82
N PHE A 55 -10.20 9.88 -6.46
CA PHE A 55 -10.48 8.62 -5.78
C PHE A 55 -10.94 8.82 -4.34
N TYR A 56 -10.40 9.80 -3.63
CA TYR A 56 -10.84 10.18 -2.29
C TYR A 56 -12.30 10.65 -2.30
N ASN A 57 -12.69 11.50 -3.26
CA ASN A 57 -14.06 11.95 -3.43
C ASN A 57 -15.02 10.80 -3.77
N ILE A 58 -14.59 9.85 -4.62
CA ILE A 58 -15.38 8.64 -4.93
C ILE A 58 -15.56 7.79 -3.66
N MET A 59 -14.49 7.60 -2.89
CA MET A 59 -14.49 6.83 -1.65
C MET A 59 -15.50 7.42 -0.64
N LYS A 60 -15.46 8.75 -0.42
CA LYS A 60 -16.41 9.49 0.43
C LYS A 60 -17.85 9.40 -0.08
N LYS A 61 -18.10 9.68 -1.36
CA LYS A 61 -19.46 9.63 -1.95
C LYS A 61 -20.10 8.25 -1.84
N LYS A 62 -19.29 7.19 -1.90
CA LYS A 62 -19.75 5.80 -1.80
C LYS A 62 -19.68 5.24 -0.37
N PHE A 63 -19.36 6.07 0.64
CA PHE A 63 -19.16 5.65 2.04
C PHE A 63 -18.22 4.44 2.17
N LYS A 64 -17.24 4.34 1.27
CA LYS A 64 -16.23 3.29 1.33
C LYS A 64 -15.13 3.73 2.29
N GLU A 65 -14.64 2.81 3.11
CA GLU A 65 -13.44 3.07 3.90
C GLU A 65 -12.17 2.77 3.09
N TYR A 66 -12.23 1.76 2.21
CA TYR A 66 -11.12 1.31 1.39
C TYR A 66 -11.49 1.25 -0.09
N LEU A 67 -10.47 1.41 -0.92
CA LEU A 67 -10.48 1.14 -2.35
C LEU A 67 -9.74 -0.16 -2.60
N THR A 68 -10.26 -0.96 -3.53
CA THR A 68 -9.63 -2.22 -3.93
C THR A 68 -9.00 -1.98 -5.30
N PRO A 69 -7.66 -2.04 -5.43
CA PRO A 69 -7.01 -2.03 -6.72
C PRO A 69 -7.50 -3.20 -7.58
N LYS A 70 -7.58 -2.99 -8.88
CA LYS A 70 -7.81 -4.06 -9.86
C LYS A 70 -6.73 -5.14 -9.73
N LYS A 71 -7.11 -6.39 -9.95
CA LYS A 71 -6.22 -7.53 -9.84
C LYS A 71 -6.46 -8.44 -11.02
N ASN A 72 -5.39 -8.96 -11.61
CA ASN A 72 -5.51 -10.01 -12.61
C ASN A 72 -5.90 -11.33 -11.93
N VAL A 73 -6.86 -12.06 -12.50
CA VAL A 73 -7.29 -13.38 -12.01
C VAL A 73 -6.11 -14.36 -11.95
N SER A 74 -5.21 -14.30 -12.93
CA SER A 74 -4.00 -15.11 -12.98
C SER A 74 -3.11 -14.88 -11.75
N ASP A 75 -2.94 -13.62 -11.33
CA ASP A 75 -2.09 -13.28 -10.18
C ASP A 75 -2.72 -13.67 -8.85
N ILE A 76 -4.05 -13.61 -8.75
CA ILE A 76 -4.78 -14.13 -7.60
C ILE A 76 -4.52 -15.63 -7.46
N ILE A 77 -4.69 -16.40 -8.54
CA ILE A 77 -4.49 -17.86 -8.55
C ILE A 77 -3.04 -18.22 -8.21
N ARG A 78 -2.07 -17.46 -8.74
CA ARG A 78 -0.64 -17.67 -8.52
C ARG A 78 -0.11 -17.06 -7.21
N LYS A 79 -0.96 -16.44 -6.39
CA LYS A 79 -0.59 -15.72 -5.15
C LYS A 79 0.48 -14.65 -5.39
N ARG A 80 0.42 -13.97 -6.53
CA ARG A 80 1.32 -12.85 -6.92
C ARG A 80 0.77 -11.47 -6.60
N VAL A 81 -0.43 -11.37 -6.03
CA VAL A 81 -0.99 -10.09 -5.56
C VAL A 81 -0.11 -9.51 -4.45
N LEU A 82 0.16 -8.21 -4.52
CA LEU A 82 0.89 -7.46 -3.50
C LEU A 82 -0.05 -6.67 -2.58
N ILE A 83 -1.08 -6.04 -3.16
CA ILE A 83 -1.95 -5.09 -2.48
C ILE A 83 -3.37 -5.63 -2.41
N ASP A 84 -3.87 -5.84 -1.20
CA ASP A 84 -5.26 -6.20 -0.98
C ASP A 84 -6.16 -4.98 -1.20
N LYS A 85 -5.90 -3.89 -0.47
CA LYS A 85 -6.72 -2.66 -0.48
C LYS A 85 -5.91 -1.45 -0.04
N ILE A 86 -6.37 -0.27 -0.40
CA ILE A 86 -5.78 1.01 0.00
C ILE A 86 -6.84 1.92 0.63
N LYS A 87 -6.42 2.79 1.53
CA LYS A 87 -7.25 3.87 2.09
C LYS A 87 -6.53 5.19 1.89
N LEU A 88 -7.26 6.12 1.28
CA LEU A 88 -6.77 7.48 1.02
C LEU A 88 -7.17 8.37 2.21
N ILE A 89 -6.19 8.96 2.88
CA ILE A 89 -6.38 9.73 4.10
C ILE A 89 -6.02 11.18 3.81
N LYS A 90 -6.97 12.09 3.99
CA LYS A 90 -6.75 13.53 3.85
C LYS A 90 -7.04 14.21 5.19
N ILE A 91 -6.02 14.84 5.78
CA ILE A 91 -6.11 15.65 6.98
C ILE A 91 -5.59 17.03 6.60
N ASP A 92 -6.50 18.00 6.51
CA ASP A 92 -6.23 19.33 5.94
C ASP A 92 -5.57 19.21 4.54
N GLU A 93 -4.38 19.76 4.37
CA GLU A 93 -3.58 19.67 3.14
C GLU A 93 -2.69 18.42 3.06
N THR A 94 -2.62 17.65 4.15
CA THR A 94 -1.77 16.46 4.23
C THR A 94 -2.47 15.27 3.59
N ARG A 95 -1.77 14.62 2.66
CA ARG A 95 -2.23 13.39 1.99
C ARG A 95 -1.39 12.21 2.45
N MET A 96 -2.05 11.24 3.07
CA MET A 96 -1.46 9.97 3.47
C MET A 96 -2.20 8.83 2.80
N VAL A 97 -1.53 7.70 2.70
CA VAL A 97 -2.09 6.47 2.16
C VAL A 97 -1.79 5.36 3.15
N GLU A 98 -2.83 4.60 3.45
CA GLU A 98 -2.70 3.30 4.10
C GLU A 98 -2.82 2.22 3.02
N VAL A 99 -1.79 1.39 2.90
CA VAL A 99 -1.74 0.24 2.00
C VAL A 99 -1.83 -1.01 2.85
N ILE A 100 -2.86 -1.82 2.61
CA ILE A 100 -3.00 -3.14 3.19
C ILE A 100 -2.46 -4.15 2.18
N LEU A 101 -1.40 -4.84 2.57
CA LEU A 101 -0.75 -5.85 1.73
C LEU A 101 -1.58 -7.13 1.69
N ASP A 102 -1.39 -7.93 0.64
CA ASP A 102 -2.00 -9.26 0.55
C ASP A 102 -1.62 -10.14 1.74
N ARG A 103 -2.54 -11.00 2.18
CA ARG A 103 -2.36 -11.86 3.35
C ARG A 103 -1.15 -12.81 3.24
N SER A 104 -0.70 -13.09 2.03
CA SER A 104 0.49 -13.92 1.79
C SER A 104 1.81 -13.25 2.13
N ILE A 105 1.82 -11.97 2.51
CA ILE A 105 3.03 -11.19 2.79
C ILE A 105 3.20 -11.05 4.30
N SER A 106 4.36 -11.48 4.82
CA SER A 106 4.63 -11.42 6.24
C SER A 106 5.17 -10.05 6.68
N LEU A 107 4.97 -9.71 7.95
CA LEU A 107 5.51 -8.49 8.54
C LEU A 107 7.04 -8.47 8.49
N ASP A 108 7.67 -9.59 8.80
CA ASP A 108 9.12 -9.68 8.93
C ASP A 108 9.82 -9.45 7.58
N GLU A 109 9.30 -10.03 6.49
CA GLU A 109 9.79 -9.76 5.13
C GLU A 109 9.70 -8.27 4.77
N VAL A 110 8.57 -7.63 5.12
CA VAL A 110 8.35 -6.21 4.82
C VAL A 110 9.31 -5.33 5.62
N LEU A 111 9.50 -5.61 6.91
CA LEU A 111 10.45 -4.87 7.75
C LEU A 111 11.89 -5.00 7.23
N GLU A 112 12.30 -6.22 6.86
CA GLU A 112 13.63 -6.47 6.29
C GLU A 112 13.85 -5.68 5.00
N ILE A 113 12.88 -5.67 4.09
CA ILE A 113 12.96 -4.93 2.83
C ILE A 113 13.06 -3.42 3.08
N LEU A 114 12.22 -2.86 3.96
CA LEU A 114 12.23 -1.43 4.24
C LEU A 114 13.55 -0.98 4.87
N VAL A 115 14.04 -1.71 5.88
CA VAL A 115 15.30 -1.39 6.55
C VAL A 115 16.49 -1.51 5.59
N SER A 116 16.53 -2.56 4.76
CA SER A 116 17.60 -2.76 3.77
C SER A 116 17.66 -1.67 2.71
N ASN A 117 16.56 -0.93 2.50
CA ASN A 117 16.47 0.21 1.58
C ASN A 117 16.56 1.57 2.28
N ASN A 118 17.07 1.62 3.53
CA ASN A 118 17.21 2.85 4.33
C ASN A 118 15.90 3.63 4.54
N ILE A 119 14.76 2.93 4.57
CA ILE A 119 13.47 3.52 4.92
C ILE A 119 13.31 3.44 6.45
N GLU A 120 13.00 4.57 7.07
CA GLU A 120 12.76 4.62 8.52
C GLU A 120 11.40 4.00 8.84
N VAL A 121 11.39 3.03 9.75
CA VAL A 121 10.19 2.30 10.13
C VAL A 121 9.75 2.67 11.54
N GLU A 122 8.50 3.14 11.65
CA GLU A 122 7.81 3.28 12.92
C GLU A 122 6.91 2.06 13.13
N LYS A 123 7.30 1.17 14.04
CA LYS A 123 6.48 0.00 14.38
C LYS A 123 5.41 0.39 15.40
N ALA A 124 4.16 0.04 15.12
CA ALA A 124 3.03 0.25 16.02
C ALA A 124 2.28 -1.04 16.35
#